data_AF-A0A4U2PXE0-F1
#
_entry.id   AF-A0A4U2PXE0-F1
#
_cell.length_a   1.000
_cell.length_b   1.000
_cell.length_c   1.000
_cell.angle_alpha   90.00
_cell.angle_beta   90.00
_cell.angle_gamma   90.00
#
_symmetry.space_group_name_H-M   'P 1'
#
loop_
_entity.id
_entity.type
_entity.pdbx_description
1 polymer ?
#
loop_
_entity_poly.entity_id
_entity_poly.type
_entity_poly.pdbx_seq_one_letter_code
_entity_poly.pdbx_strand_id
1 'polypeptide(L)'
;MMQFIPCIRCKIRYVTQRARENFMAEKMVGEPLLCLHCINELTGKIINQSRSLVYPHEVEQSNRQQHIPRSSIEGCRPCMKKQGR
;
A
#
# COMPACT_ATOMS: atom_id res chain seq x y z
N MET A 1 -6.70 -16.35 -19.32
CA MET A 1 -7.21 -15.06 -18.81
C MET A 1 -7.09 -15.08 -17.30
N MET A 2 -6.43 -14.09 -16.68
CA MET A 2 -6.46 -13.96 -15.22
C MET A 2 -7.86 -13.51 -14.81
N GLN A 3 -8.58 -14.35 -14.06
CA GLN A 3 -9.88 -13.97 -13.50
C GLN A 3 -9.65 -12.98 -12.35
N PHE A 4 -10.17 -11.77 -12.50
CA PHE A 4 -10.10 -10.75 -11.47
C PHE A 4 -11.24 -10.94 -10.48
N ILE A 5 -10.92 -11.53 -9.32
CA ILE A 5 -11.92 -11.76 -8.26
C ILE A 5 -12.12 -10.45 -7.49
N PRO A 6 -13.35 -9.90 -7.39
CA PRO A 6 -13.60 -8.69 -6.63
C PRO A 6 -13.47 -8.93 -5.13
N CYS A 7 -13.03 -7.90 -4.40
CA CYS A 7 -12.99 -7.91 -2.94
C CYS A 7 -14.41 -8.02 -2.37
N ILE A 8 -14.65 -9.00 -1.50
CA ILE A 8 -15.99 -9.21 -0.92
C ILE A 8 -16.44 -8.05 -0.02
N ARG A 9 -15.49 -7.32 0.58
CA ARG A 9 -15.77 -6.22 1.52
C ARG A 9 -16.08 -4.91 0.79
N CYS A 10 -15.18 -4.45 -0.09
CA CYS A 10 -15.34 -3.14 -0.74
C CYS A 10 -15.98 -3.20 -2.12
N LYS A 11 -15.97 -4.35 -2.81
CA LYS A 11 -16.48 -4.56 -4.19
C LYS A 11 -15.91 -3.65 -5.28
N ILE A 12 -15.05 -2.70 -4.93
CA ILE A 12 -14.42 -1.72 -5.84
C ILE A 12 -13.09 -2.25 -6.39
N ARG A 13 -12.34 -2.97 -5.57
CA ARG A 13 -10.98 -3.45 -5.88
C ARG A 13 -10.96 -4.96 -6.05
N TYR A 14 -9.96 -5.45 -6.76
CA TYR A 14 -9.76 -6.88 -6.97
C TYR A 14 -8.79 -7.48 -5.94
N VAL A 15 -8.99 -8.77 -5.69
CA VAL A 15 -8.11 -9.63 -4.91
C VAL A 15 -6.92 -10.02 -5.78
N THR A 16 -5.78 -9.41 -5.50
CA THR A 16 -4.52 -9.74 -6.16
C THR A 16 -3.86 -10.94 -5.48
N GLN A 17 -2.94 -11.60 -6.18
CA GLN A 17 -2.12 -12.67 -5.59
C GLN A 17 -1.43 -12.21 -4.29
N ARG A 18 -0.89 -10.99 -4.29
CA ARG A 18 -0.27 -10.39 -3.12
C ARG A 18 -1.24 -10.15 -1.96
N ALA A 19 -2.49 -9.80 -2.25
CA ALA A 19 -3.51 -9.69 -1.21
C ALA A 19 -3.78 -11.05 -0.56
N ARG A 20 -3.78 -12.14 -1.33
CA ARG A 20 -3.91 -13.51 -0.80
C ARG A 20 -2.73 -13.89 0.10
N GLU A 21 -1.51 -13.62 -0.35
CA GLU A 21 -0.30 -13.87 0.43
C GLU A 21 -0.30 -13.11 1.75
N ASN A 22 -0.71 -11.83 1.72
CA ASN A 22 -0.82 -11.03 2.93
C ASN A 22 -1.94 -11.53 3.85
N PHE A 23 -3.11 -11.90 3.32
CA PHE A 23 -4.19 -12.48 4.11
C PHE A 23 -3.72 -13.71 4.90
N MET A 24 -2.94 -14.59 4.24
CA MET A 24 -2.36 -15.78 4.87
C MET A 24 -1.27 -15.42 5.89
N ALA A 25 -0.41 -14.45 5.58
CA ALA A 25 0.64 -13.98 6.49
C ALA A 25 0.07 -13.36 7.78
N GLU A 26 -1.06 -12.64 7.67
CA GLU A 26 -1.80 -12.07 8.79
C GLU A 26 -2.61 -13.12 9.57
N LYS A 27 -2.56 -14.39 9.16
CA LYS A 27 -3.30 -15.51 9.77
C LYS A 27 -4.80 -15.22 9.94
N MET A 28 -5.37 -14.49 8.98
CA MET A 28 -6.80 -14.16 8.99
C MET A 28 -7.63 -15.43 8.82
N VAL A 29 -8.78 -15.48 9.50
CA VAL A 29 -9.71 -16.60 9.40
C VAL A 29 -10.60 -16.45 8.17
N GLY A 30 -10.78 -17.54 7.42
CA GLY A 30 -11.69 -17.61 6.27
C GLY A 30 -10.98 -17.58 4.92
N GLU A 31 -11.73 -17.26 3.87
CA GLU A 31 -11.20 -17.24 2.50
C GLU A 31 -10.46 -15.93 2.18
N PRO A 32 -9.35 -15.99 1.42
CA PRO A 32 -8.54 -14.81 1.08
C PRO A 32 -9.18 -13.98 -0.04
N LEU A 33 -10.39 -13.47 0.22
CA LEU A 33 -11.21 -12.70 -0.73
C LEU A 33 -11.19 -11.20 -0.44
N LEU A 34 -10.20 -10.72 0.32
CA LEU A 34 -10.02 -9.31 0.61
C LEU A 34 -8.93 -8.71 -0.28
N CYS A 35 -9.14 -7.48 -0.74
CA CYS A 35 -8.07 -6.71 -1.36
C CYS A 35 -7.10 -6.19 -0.31
N LEU A 36 -5.88 -5.85 -0.74
CA LEU A 36 -4.81 -5.38 0.13
C LEU A 36 -5.20 -4.14 0.97
N HIS A 37 -6.10 -3.29 0.47
CA HIS A 37 -6.58 -2.11 1.19
C HIS A 37 -7.51 -2.47 2.34
N CYS A 38 -8.40 -3.45 2.15
CA CYS A 38 -9.26 -3.92 3.23
C CYS A 38 -8.46 -4.67 4.29
N ILE A 39 -7.42 -5.40 3.90
CA ILE A 39 -6.53 -6.08 4.85
C ILE A 39 -5.75 -5.04 5.67
N ASN A 40 -5.18 -4.02 5.03
CA ASN A 40 -4.58 -2.85 5.70
C ASN A 40 -5.52 -2.26 6.76
N GLU A 41 -6.75 -1.92 6.37
CA GLU A 41 -7.72 -1.30 7.27
C GLU A 41 -8.08 -2.20 8.47
N LEU A 42 -8.18 -3.51 8.27
CA LEU A 42 -8.47 -4.48 9.35
C LEU A 42 -7.29 -4.69 10.30
N THR A 43 -6.07 -4.59 9.80
CA THR A 43 -4.84 -4.90 10.58
C THR A 43 -4.17 -3.65 11.15
N GLY A 44 -4.56 -2.46 10.71
CA GLY A 44 -3.87 -1.21 11.04
C GLY A 44 -2.47 -1.09 10.42
N LYS A 45 -2.10 -1.99 9.50
CA LYS A 45 -0.82 -2.00 8.79
C LYS A 45 -0.90 -1.14 7.54
N ILE A 46 0.22 -0.55 7.12
CA ILE A 46 0.30 0.22 5.89
C ILE A 46 0.95 -0.59 4.76
N ILE A 47 0.66 -0.19 3.52
CA ILE A 47 1.29 -0.80 2.34
C ILE A 47 2.60 -0.04 2.07
N ASN A 48 3.74 -0.71 2.16
CA ASN A 48 5.04 -0.11 1.83
C ASN A 48 5.25 0.04 0.31
N GLN A 49 6.35 0.69 -0.09
CA GLN A 49 6.70 0.89 -1.51
C GLN A 49 6.84 -0.43 -2.27
N SER A 50 7.29 -1.49 -1.58
CA SER A 50 7.39 -2.82 -2.16
C SER A 50 6.03 -3.47 -2.37
N ARG A 51 4.92 -2.92 -1.87
CA ARG A 51 3.54 -3.45 -1.82
C ARG A 51 3.26 -4.53 -0.77
N SER A 52 4.06 -4.62 0.29
CA SER A 52 3.80 -5.49 1.44
C SER A 52 3.04 -4.74 2.54
N LEU A 53 2.23 -5.45 3.34
CA LEU A 53 1.70 -4.91 4.59
C LEU A 53 2.77 -4.94 5.67
N VAL A 54 2.98 -3.80 6.30
CA VAL A 54 3.95 -3.60 7.38
C VAL A 54 3.32 -2.69 8.43
N TYR A 55 3.79 -2.77 9.67
CA TYR A 55 3.38 -1.82 10.69
C TYR A 55 3.91 -0.41 10.36
N PRO A 56 3.14 0.64 10.68
CA PRO A 56 3.55 2.02 10.42
C PRO A 56 4.97 2.36 10.92
N HIS A 57 5.34 1.88 12.10
CA HIS A 57 6.65 2.14 12.72
C HIS A 57 7.83 1.53 11.92
N GLU A 58 7.60 0.45 11.18
CA GLU A 58 8.63 -0.18 10.33
C GLU A 58 8.98 0.70 9.13
N VAL A 59 8.01 1.50 8.64
CA VAL A 59 8.23 2.46 7.55
C VAL A 59 8.85 3.76 8.06
N GLU A 60 8.49 4.22 9.27
CA GLU A 60 9.11 5.39 9.88
C GLU A 60 10.61 5.18 10.14
N GLN A 61 11.01 3.97 10.54
CA GLN A 61 12.42 3.62 10.68
C GLN A 61 13.17 3.63 9.34
N SER A 62 12.53 3.22 8.25
CA SER A 62 13.11 3.26 6.91
C SER A 62 13.16 4.67 6.31
N ASN A 63 12.23 5.55 6.68
CA ASN A 63 12.18 6.95 6.20
C ASN A 63 13.17 7.89 6.90
N ARG A 64 13.74 7.49 8.05
CA ARG A 64 14.82 8.25 8.70
C ARG A 64 16.08 8.39 7.81
N GLN A 65 16.22 7.56 6.78
CA GLN A 65 17.32 7.64 5.82
C GLN A 65 17.01 8.44 4.54
N GLN A 66 15.79 8.96 4.37
CA GLN A 66 15.41 9.76 3.19
C GLN A 66 15.17 11.24 3.51
N HIS A 67 15.82 11.78 4.53
CA HIS A 67 15.87 13.23 4.73
C HIS A 67 16.75 13.87 3.64
N ILE A 68 16.23 13.99 2.42
CA ILE A 68 16.82 14.83 1.38
C ILE A 68 16.75 16.26 1.91
N PRO A 69 17.88 16.92 2.21
CA PRO A 69 17.87 18.31 2.63
C PRO A 69 17.19 19.12 1.52
N ARG A 70 16.20 19.95 1.86
CA ARG A 70 15.54 20.85 0.88
C ARG A 70 16.54 21.77 0.16
N SER A 71 17.74 21.94 0.72
CA SER A 71 18.86 22.68 0.13
C SER A 71 19.60 21.94 -1.00
N SER A 72 19.33 20.66 -1.25
CA SER A 72 20.01 19.86 -2.29
C SER A 72 19.18 19.68 -3.57
N ILE A 73 18.02 20.35 -3.68
CA ILE A 73 17.18 20.30 -4.88
C ILE A 73 17.36 21.59 -5.67
N GLU A 74 18.53 21.75 -6.31
CA GLU A 74 18.65 22.66 -7.45
C GLU A 74 18.12 21.94 -8.70
N GLY A 75 17.15 22.53 -9.40
CA GLY A 75 16.63 21.98 -10.66
C GLY A 75 15.41 21.06 -10.56
N CYS A 76 14.57 21.16 -9.53
CA CYS A 76 13.28 20.46 -9.52
C CYS A 76 12.41 20.95 -10.70
N ARG A 77 12.07 20.05 -11.63
CA ARG A 77 11.13 20.39 -12.71
C ARG A 77 9.76 20.76 -12.11
N PRO A 78 9.10 21.85 -12.56
CA PRO A 78 7.84 22.34 -12.01
C PRO A 78 6.61 21.50 -12.41
N CYS A 79 6.75 20.17 -12.55
CA CYS A 79 5.63 19.29 -12.89
C CYS A 79 4.56 19.18 -11.79
N MET A 80 4.80 19.76 -10.61
CA MET A 80 3.85 19.83 -9.48
C MET A 80 3.25 21.23 -9.28
N LYS A 81 3.49 22.21 -10.16
CA LYS A 81 2.69 23.45 -10.20
C LYS A 81 1.67 23.35 -11.34
N LYS A 82 0.41 23.13 -10.95
CA LYS A 82 -0.85 23.14 -11.73
C LYS A 82 -1.38 21.77 -12.17
N GLN A 83 -2.21 21.19 -11.31
CA GLN A 83 -3.59 20.88 -11.71
C GLN A 83 -4.51 21.58 -10.73
N GLY A 84 -5.23 22.59 -11.21
CA GLY A 84 -6.20 23.35 -10.44
C GLY A 84 -7.61 22.79 -10.62
N ARG A 85 -8.41 22.87 -9.56
CA ARG A 85 -9.58 23.74 -9.49
C ARG A 85 -9.86 24.06 -8.03
#